data_AF-A0A5B0MY68-F1
#
_entry.id   AF-A0A5B0MY68-F1
#
_cell.length_a   1.000
_cell.length_b   1.000
_cell.length_c   1.000
_cell.angle_alpha   90.00
_cell.angle_beta   90.00
_cell.angle_gamma   90.00
#
_symmetry.space_group_name_H-M   'P 1'
#
loop_
_entity.id
_entity.type
_entity.pdbx_description
1 polymer ?
#
loop_
_entity_poly.entity_id
_entity_poly.type
_entity_poly.pdbx_seq_one_letter_code
_entity_poly.pdbx_strand_id
1 'polypeptide(L)'
;MPLTKKPRSAELEFFDKNGFYIGIESYDLRPEVVESAFYAWRLTGDTRYQDFVWEAFKSLQKHCKAPASFAAISDVNSLPAKLIDDSESFLYAELFKYIYLTFSDPNLLSLDEYVFTTEAHPLRITKEAIV
;
A
#
# COMPACT_ATOMS: atom_id res chain seq x y z
N MET A 1 -4.52 -3.71 23.22
CA MET A 1 -3.12 -4.14 23.35
C MET A 1 -2.57 -3.53 24.63
N PRO A 2 -2.14 -4.30 25.65
CA PRO A 2 -1.79 -3.69 26.93
C PRO A 2 -0.44 -2.98 26.83
N LEU A 3 -0.41 -1.70 27.21
CA LEU A 3 0.74 -0.79 27.27
C LEU A 3 1.74 -1.13 28.39
N THR A 4 1.92 -2.41 28.73
CA THR A 4 2.50 -2.82 30.02
C THR A 4 4.01 -3.05 30.01
N LYS A 5 4.69 -2.90 28.86
CA LYS A 5 6.15 -3.05 28.79
C LYS A 5 6.80 -1.71 28.45
N LYS A 6 7.71 -1.27 29.33
CA LYS A 6 8.53 -0.07 29.08
C LYS A 6 9.35 -0.27 27.79
N PRO A 7 9.42 0.73 26.88
CA PRO A 7 10.21 0.63 25.67
C PRO A 7 11.69 0.39 25.96
N ARG A 8 12.34 -0.42 25.12
CA ARG A 8 13.79 -0.65 25.10
C ARG A 8 14.50 0.60 24.58
N SER A 9 15.80 0.76 24.89
CA SER A 9 16.58 1.91 24.40
C SER A 9 16.57 2.05 22.88
N ALA A 10 16.70 0.94 22.15
CA ALA A 10 16.64 0.95 20.68
C ALA A 10 15.26 1.38 20.13
N GLU A 11 14.18 1.08 20.84
CA GLU A 11 12.82 1.51 20.46
C GLU A 11 12.65 3.01 20.69
N LEU A 12 13.23 3.55 21.76
CA LEU A 12 13.27 5.00 22.02
C LEU A 12 14.10 5.73 20.96
N GLU A 13 15.30 5.23 20.63
CA GLU A 13 16.13 5.81 19.56
C GLU A 13 15.42 5.78 18.20
N PHE A 14 14.72 4.69 17.90
CA PHE A 14 13.89 4.60 16.70
C PHE A 14 12.76 5.63 16.71
N PHE A 15 12.06 5.78 17.84
CA PHE A 15 10.99 6.76 18.00
C PHE A 15 11.49 8.19 17.86
N ASP A 16 12.59 8.53 18.53
CA ASP A 16 13.17 9.88 18.47
C ASP A 16 13.57 10.28 17.04
N LYS A 17 13.97 9.31 16.22
CA LYS A 17 14.32 9.52 14.81
C LYS A 17 13.11 9.55 13.86
N ASN A 18 12.11 8.69 14.08
CA ASN A 18 11.05 8.42 13.09
C ASN A 18 9.65 8.91 13.51
N GLY A 19 9.43 9.22 14.78
CA GLY A 19 8.16 9.73 15.32
C GLY A 19 7.11 8.66 15.66
N PHE A 20 7.45 7.37 15.58
CA PHE A 20 6.55 6.25 15.90
C PHE A 20 7.32 5.01 16.39
N TYR A 21 6.59 4.05 16.99
CA TYR A 21 7.09 2.71 17.30
C TYR A 21 6.48 1.69 16.32
N ILE A 22 7.23 0.65 15.97
CA ILE A 22 6.69 -0.49 15.20
C ILE A 22 5.89 -1.38 16.16
N GLY A 23 4.57 -1.45 15.96
CA GLY A 23 3.68 -2.27 16.78
C GLY A 23 3.48 -3.68 16.24
N ILE A 24 3.22 -3.78 14.93
CA ILE A 24 3.15 -5.04 14.18
C ILE A 24 4.24 -4.94 13.10
N GLU A 25 5.14 -5.92 13.09
CA GLU A 25 6.32 -5.93 12.23
C GLU A 25 6.01 -6.49 10.84
N SER A 26 4.99 -7.34 10.70
CA SER A 26 4.66 -7.98 9.43
C SER A 26 4.07 -7.02 8.40
N TYR A 27 4.28 -7.36 7.13
CA TYR A 27 3.60 -6.71 6.00
C TYR A 27 3.02 -7.77 5.07
N ASP A 28 1.69 -7.74 4.95
CA ASP A 28 0.91 -8.77 4.27
C ASP A 28 0.48 -8.32 2.87
N LEU A 29 1.30 -7.54 2.17
CA LEU A 29 1.03 -7.06 0.80
C LEU A 29 -0.17 -6.10 0.68
N ARG A 30 -0.49 -5.39 1.76
CA ARG A 30 -1.69 -4.55 1.84
C ARG A 30 -1.62 -3.28 0.99
N PRO A 31 -2.76 -2.79 0.46
CA PRO A 31 -2.77 -1.75 -0.57
C PRO A 31 -2.93 -0.31 -0.04
N GLU A 32 -3.36 -0.10 1.20
CA GLU A 32 -4.09 1.11 1.63
C GLU A 32 -3.25 2.40 1.50
N VAL A 33 -1.93 2.29 1.72
CA VAL A 33 -0.98 3.41 1.58
C VAL A 33 -0.80 3.78 0.10
N VAL A 34 -0.71 2.79 -0.78
CA VAL A 34 -0.57 3.00 -2.24
C VAL A 34 -1.89 3.51 -2.83
N GLU A 35 -3.03 2.99 -2.37
CA GLU A 35 -4.36 3.52 -2.70
C GLU A 35 -4.46 5.02 -2.38
N SER A 36 -4.07 5.41 -1.17
CA SER A 36 -4.12 6.81 -0.74
C SER A 36 -3.23 7.70 -1.61
N ALA A 37 -2.04 7.23 -2.00
CA ALA A 37 -1.14 7.94 -2.89
C ALA A 37 -1.71 8.06 -4.32
N PHE A 38 -2.39 7.02 -4.82
CA PHE A 38 -3.11 7.07 -6.09
C PHE A 38 -4.18 8.17 -6.10
N TYR A 39 -5.01 8.26 -5.06
CA TYR A 39 -6.01 9.34 -4.94
C TYR A 39 -5.33 10.71 -4.85
N ALA A 40 -4.28 10.85 -4.05
CA ALA A 40 -3.55 12.11 -3.92
C ALA A 40 -2.98 12.58 -5.27
N TRP A 41 -2.39 11.67 -6.05
CA TRP A 41 -1.96 11.93 -7.42
C TRP A 41 -3.13 12.40 -8.31
N ARG A 42 -4.23 11.63 -8.37
CA ARG A 42 -5.37 11.94 -9.25
C ARG A 42 -6.05 13.27 -8.92
N LEU A 43 -6.09 13.64 -7.64
CA LEU A 43 -6.73 14.88 -7.18
C LEU A 43 -5.86 16.12 -7.36
N THR A 44 -4.54 15.98 -7.27
CA THR A 44 -3.61 17.13 -7.22
C THR A 44 -2.78 17.31 -8.48
N GLY A 45 -2.54 16.23 -9.24
CA GLY A 45 -1.57 16.22 -10.34
C GLY A 45 -0.12 16.39 -9.87
N ASP A 46 0.18 16.22 -8.58
CA ASP A 46 1.54 16.31 -8.04
C ASP A 46 2.29 14.97 -8.21
N THR A 47 3.33 14.98 -9.05
CA THR A 47 4.07 13.76 -9.43
C THR A 47 4.84 13.15 -8.27
N ARG A 48 5.03 13.84 -7.14
CA ARG A 48 5.68 13.28 -5.94
C ARG A 48 4.93 12.04 -5.40
N TYR A 49 3.61 11.99 -5.60
CA TYR A 49 2.82 10.81 -5.23
C TYR A 49 3.09 9.62 -6.18
N GLN A 50 3.38 9.88 -7.45
CA GLN A 50 3.82 8.83 -8.37
C GLN A 50 5.22 8.32 -7.99
N ASP A 51 6.14 9.21 -7.63
CA ASP A 51 7.47 8.84 -7.13
C ASP A 51 7.36 7.97 -5.87
N PHE A 52 6.47 8.33 -4.93
CA PHE A 52 6.18 7.53 -3.75
C PHE A 52 5.70 6.12 -4.09
N VAL A 53 4.73 5.99 -5.01
CA VAL A 53 4.22 4.69 -5.46
C VAL A 53 5.33 3.88 -6.17
N TRP A 54 6.21 4.55 -6.91
CA TRP A 54 7.35 3.89 -7.55
C TRP A 54 8.36 3.33 -6.53
N GLU A 55 8.69 4.08 -5.48
CA GLU A 55 9.53 3.58 -4.39
C GLU A 55 8.88 2.41 -3.67
N ALA A 56 7.56 2.45 -3.42
CA ALA A 56 6.82 1.35 -2.84
C ALA A 56 6.91 0.08 -3.71
N PHE A 57 6.72 0.21 -5.03
CA PHE A 57 6.84 -0.92 -5.96
C PHE A 57 8.27 -1.50 -5.99
N LYS A 58 9.31 -0.66 -5.98
CA LYS A 58 10.70 -1.14 -5.90
C LYS A 58 10.97 -1.87 -4.60
N SER A 59 10.44 -1.39 -3.47
CA SER A 59 10.53 -2.07 -2.18
C SER A 59 9.85 -3.44 -2.22
N LEU A 60 8.65 -3.52 -2.80
CA LEU A 60 7.92 -4.76 -3.00
C LEU A 60 8.73 -5.77 -3.83
N GLN A 61 9.32 -5.34 -4.96
CA GLN A 61 10.22 -6.16 -5.80
C GLN A 61 11.45 -6.65 -5.06
N LYS A 62 12.02 -5.81 -4.18
CA LYS A 62 13.25 -6.15 -3.46
C LYS A 62 13.02 -7.09 -2.28
N HIS A 63 11.92 -6.89 -1.55
CA HIS A 63 11.73 -7.51 -0.23
C HIS A 63 10.65 -8.58 -0.19
N CYS A 64 9.65 -8.51 -1.08
CA CYS A 64 8.51 -9.42 -1.07
C CYS A 64 8.52 -10.39 -2.26
N LYS A 65 9.52 -10.34 -3.16
CA LYS A 65 9.54 -11.16 -4.37
C LYS A 65 9.76 -12.64 -4.02
N ALA A 66 8.83 -13.48 -4.48
CA ALA A 66 8.88 -14.93 -4.38
C ALA A 66 9.03 -15.58 -5.78
N PRO A 67 9.35 -16.88 -5.89
CA PRO A 67 9.53 -17.54 -7.19
C PRO A 67 8.33 -17.41 -8.14
N ALA A 68 7.11 -17.56 -7.61
CA ALA A 68 5.89 -17.49 -8.41
C ALA A 68 5.35 -16.05 -8.55
N SER A 69 5.34 -15.27 -7.47
CA SER A 69 4.75 -13.91 -7.44
C SER A 69 5.42 -13.07 -6.36
N PHE A 70 4.67 -12.67 -5.33
CA PHE A 70 5.11 -11.97 -4.13
C PHE A 70 4.54 -12.69 -2.92
N ALA A 71 5.17 -12.52 -1.77
CA ALA A 71 4.73 -13.13 -0.53
C ALA A 71 4.87 -12.13 0.62
N ALA A 72 4.01 -12.27 1.63
CA ALA A 72 4.07 -11.48 2.85
C ALA A 72 5.45 -11.59 3.53
N ILE A 73 5.81 -10.60 4.37
CA ILE A 73 7.06 -10.62 5.14
C ILE A 73 6.77 -10.51 6.63
N SER A 74 7.60 -11.18 7.45
CA SER A 74 7.37 -11.22 8.90
C SER A 74 7.83 -9.99 9.65
N ASP A 75 8.78 -9.23 9.10
CA ASP A 75 9.34 -8.03 9.73
C ASP A 75 9.85 -7.03 8.67
N VAL A 76 9.20 -5.87 8.58
CA VAL A 76 9.55 -4.76 7.67
C VAL A 76 10.87 -4.07 8.03
N ASN A 77 11.35 -4.23 9.25
CA ASN A 77 12.55 -3.58 9.77
C ASN A 77 13.76 -4.53 9.84
N SER A 78 13.61 -5.76 9.36
CA SER A 78 14.67 -6.77 9.32
C SER A 78 15.21 -6.99 7.91
N LEU A 79 16.54 -7.08 7.81
CA LEU A 79 17.26 -7.40 6.57
C LEU A 79 18.20 -8.60 6.79
N PRO A 80 18.16 -9.64 5.93
CA PRO A 80 17.23 -9.80 4.80
C PRO A 80 15.79 -10.03 5.27
N ALA A 81 14.82 -9.56 4.46
CA ALA A 81 13.41 -9.79 4.74
C ALA A 81 13.10 -11.29 4.72
N LYS A 82 12.29 -11.75 5.67
CA LYS A 82 11.86 -13.14 5.77
C LYS A 82 10.46 -13.29 5.18
N LEU A 83 10.36 -14.00 4.07
CA LEU A 83 9.10 -14.33 3.43
C LEU A 83 8.26 -15.27 4.30
N ILE A 84 6.96 -15.04 4.30
CA ILE A 84 5.91 -15.92 4.80
C ILE A 84 5.25 -16.52 3.56
N ASP A 85 4.99 -17.82 3.53
CA ASP A 85 4.36 -18.52 2.40
C ASP A 85 2.86 -18.21 2.31
N ASP A 86 2.57 -16.93 2.03
CA ASP A 86 1.24 -16.37 1.96
C ASP A 86 1.20 -15.21 0.96
N SER A 87 0.15 -15.18 0.15
CA SER A 87 -0.07 -14.18 -0.90
C SER A 87 -1.57 -13.99 -1.09
N GLU A 88 -2.09 -12.98 -0.42
CA GLU A 88 -3.52 -12.69 -0.41
C GLU A 88 -4.05 -12.20 -1.77
N SER A 89 -5.35 -12.39 -2.00
CA SER A 89 -6.00 -12.02 -3.26
C SER A 89 -5.95 -10.52 -3.55
N PHE A 90 -5.96 -9.69 -2.51
CA PHE A 90 -5.91 -8.23 -2.63
C PHE A 90 -4.58 -7.72 -3.19
N LEU A 91 -3.52 -8.53 -3.24
CA LEU A 91 -2.32 -8.20 -4.02
C LEU A 91 -2.69 -7.87 -5.48
N TYR A 92 -3.56 -8.71 -6.06
CA TYR A 92 -3.98 -8.62 -7.45
C TYR A 92 -5.17 -7.69 -7.63
N ALA A 93 -6.14 -7.76 -6.72
CA ALA A 93 -7.30 -6.90 -6.79
C ALA A 93 -6.91 -5.44 -6.53
N GLU A 94 -6.05 -5.17 -5.55
CA GLU A 94 -5.88 -3.81 -5.03
C GLU A 94 -4.49 -3.26 -5.29
N LEU A 95 -3.45 -3.86 -4.67
CA LEU A 95 -2.11 -3.27 -4.66
C LEU A 95 -1.58 -3.08 -6.08
N PHE A 96 -1.61 -4.12 -6.92
CA PHE A 96 -1.20 -3.99 -8.32
C PHE A 96 -2.09 -3.06 -9.13
N LYS A 97 -3.39 -3.01 -8.86
CA LYS A 97 -4.30 -2.12 -9.58
C LYS A 97 -3.96 -0.66 -9.29
N TYR A 98 -3.79 -0.27 -8.03
CA TYR A 98 -3.46 1.10 -7.68
C TYR A 98 -2.04 1.51 -8.15
N ILE A 99 -1.06 0.60 -8.11
CA ILE A 99 0.25 0.84 -8.74
C ILE A 99 0.06 1.12 -10.23
N TYR A 100 -0.64 0.23 -10.94
CA TYR A 100 -0.86 0.36 -12.38
C TYR A 100 -1.61 1.66 -12.76
N LEU A 101 -2.71 1.97 -12.07
CA LEU A 101 -3.53 3.15 -12.36
C LEU A 101 -2.83 4.48 -12.02
N THR A 102 -1.86 4.46 -11.11
CA THR A 102 -1.01 5.63 -10.81
C THR A 102 -0.17 6.07 -12.01
N PHE A 103 0.27 5.13 -12.85
CA PHE A 103 1.09 5.41 -14.04
C PHE A 103 0.33 5.29 -15.36
N SER A 104 -0.98 5.01 -15.30
CA SER A 104 -1.86 4.94 -16.48
C SER A 104 -2.46 6.31 -16.82
N ASP A 105 -3.02 6.41 -18.03
CA ASP A 105 -3.80 7.59 -18.44
C ASP A 105 -4.91 7.90 -17.40
N PRO A 106 -5.04 9.15 -16.93
CA PRO A 106 -6.08 9.51 -15.97
C PRO A 106 -7.52 9.25 -16.42
N ASN A 107 -7.77 9.18 -17.72
CA ASN A 107 -9.08 8.86 -18.28
C ASN A 107 -9.43 7.37 -18.16
N LEU A 108 -8.45 6.49 -17.95
CA LEU A 108 -8.70 5.09 -17.64
C LEU A 108 -9.24 4.99 -16.21
N LEU A 109 -10.48 4.49 -16.08
CA LEU A 109 -11.21 4.40 -14.81
C LEU A 109 -11.23 5.75 -14.06
N SER A 110 -11.69 6.79 -14.75
CA SER A 110 -11.83 8.12 -14.16
C SER A 110 -12.66 8.08 -12.86
N LEU A 111 -12.20 8.81 -11.85
CA LEU A 111 -12.89 8.95 -10.56
C LEU A 111 -14.21 9.73 -10.68
N ASP A 112 -14.45 10.40 -11.81
CA ASP A 112 -15.73 11.05 -12.13
C ASP A 112 -16.77 10.07 -12.68
N GLU A 113 -16.34 8.91 -13.20
CA GLU A 113 -17.20 7.93 -13.86
C GLU A 113 -17.35 6.62 -13.08
N TYR A 114 -16.39 6.32 -12.20
CA TYR A 114 -16.31 5.08 -11.44
C TYR A 114 -16.12 5.37 -9.94
N VAL A 115 -16.75 4.54 -9.11
CA VAL A 115 -16.47 4.43 -7.68
C VAL A 115 -15.83 3.07 -7.41
N PHE A 116 -14.73 3.05 -6.66
CA PHE A 116 -14.08 1.81 -6.25
C PHE A 116 -14.73 1.27 -4.98
N THR A 117 -15.01 -0.04 -4.94
CA THR A 117 -15.34 -0.71 -3.67
C THR A 117 -14.11 -0.74 -2.76
N THR A 118 -14.30 -1.17 -1.51
CA THR A 118 -13.20 -1.39 -0.55
C THR A 118 -12.19 -2.46 -0.96
N GLU A 119 -12.44 -3.20 -2.06
CA GLU A 119 -11.52 -4.21 -2.62
C GLU A 119 -11.04 -3.77 -4.03
N ALA A 120 -10.97 -2.46 -4.25
CA ALA A 120 -10.59 -1.82 -5.51
C ALA A 120 -11.36 -2.30 -6.76
N HIS A 121 -12.58 -2.81 -6.63
CA HIS A 121 -13.40 -3.17 -7.80
C HIS A 121 -14.15 -1.93 -8.31
N PRO A 122 -13.92 -1.48 -9.55
CA PRO A 122 -14.57 -0.28 -10.06
C PRO A 122 -16.02 -0.56 -10.46
N LEU A 123 -16.94 0.24 -9.94
CA LEU A 123 -18.36 0.25 -10.30
C LEU A 123 -18.67 1.54 -11.04
N ARG A 124 -19.31 1.44 -12.21
CA ARG A 124 -19.67 2.61 -13.02
C ARG A 124 -20.85 3.35 -12.38
N ILE A 125 -20.75 4.66 -12.24
CA ILE A 125 -21.83 5.50 -11.72
C ILE A 125 -22.95 5.58 -12.76
N THR A 126 -24.20 5.29 -12.36
CA THR A 126 -25.38 5.48 -13.23
C THR A 126 -26.03 6.84 -12.96
N LYS A 127 -26.58 7.47 -14.02
CA LYS A 127 -27.17 8.82 -13.93
C LYS A 127 -28.55 8.86 -13.25
N GLU A 128 -29.13 7.71 -12.90
CA GLU A 128 -30.47 7.64 -12.30
C GLU A 128 -30.51 7.95 -10.79
N ALA A 129 -29.36 8.08 -10.12
CA ALA A 129 -29.28 8.26 -8.68
C ALA A 129 -29.24 9.73 -8.20
N ILE A 130 -29.43 10.71 -9.09
CA ILE A 130 -29.49 12.13 -8.73
C ILE A 130 -30.88 12.65 -9.13
N VAL A 131 -31.80 12.67 -8.15
CA VAL A 131 -33.06 13.41 -8.17
C VAL A 131 -33.02 14.40 -7.02
#